data_AF-A0A6N2AIJ7-F1
#
_entry.id   AF-A0A6N2AIJ7-F1
#
_cell.length_a   1.000
_cell.length_b   1.000
_cell.length_c   1.000
_cell.angle_alpha   90.00
_cell.angle_beta   90.00
_cell.angle_gamma   90.00
#
_symmetry.space_group_name_H-M   'P 1'
#
loop_
_entity.id
_entity.type
_entity.pdbx_description
1 polymer ?
#
loop_
_entity_poly.entity_id
_entity_poly.type
_entity_poly.pdbx_seq_one_letter_code
_entity_poly.pdbx_strand_id
1 'polypeptide(L)' 'MVHSLEALAAEISQENLEKGLIYPPFANIRKISAHIAAKAYELGLATRLPQPENLVAYAESCMYSPSYRSYR' A
#
# COMPACT_ATOMS: atom_id res chain seq x y z
N MET A 1 -12.09 7.64 1.77
CA MET A 1 -12.60 6.57 0.88
C MET A 1 -12.28 6.85 -0.59
N VAL A 2 -12.41 8.10 -1.07
CA VAL A 2 -12.07 8.45 -2.47
C VAL A 2 -10.56 8.23 -2.75
N HIS A 3 -9.68 8.70 -1.87
CA HIS A 3 -8.22 8.57 -2.08
C HIS A 3 -7.69 7.14 -2.07
N SER A 4 -8.34 6.23 -1.34
CA SER A 4 -8.00 4.80 -1.37
C SER A 4 -8.38 4.16 -2.71
N LEU A 5 -9.47 4.62 -3.33
CA LEU A 5 -9.89 4.16 -4.67
C LEU A 5 -8.99 4.74 -5.76
N GLU A 6 -8.58 6.00 -5.64
CA GLU A 6 -7.63 6.64 -6.56
C GLU A 6 -6.27 5.93 -6.55
N ALA A 7 -5.74 5.63 -5.36
CA ALA A 7 -4.50 4.86 -5.23
C ALA A 7 -4.64 3.45 -5.82
N LEU A 8 -5.80 2.80 -5.63
CA LEU A 8 -6.08 1.49 -6.20
C LEU A 8 -6.12 1.53 -7.74
N ALA A 9 -6.77 2.56 -8.30
CA ALA A 9 -6.90 2.76 -9.73
C ALA A 9 -5.55 3.06 -10.40
N ALA A 10 -4.67 3.80 -9.72
CA ALA A 10 -3.32 4.10 -10.21
C ALA A 10 -2.42 2.86 -10.32
N GLU A 11 -2.72 1.78 -9.58
CA GLU A 11 -1.92 0.55 -9.57
C GLU A 11 -2.40 -0.50 -10.58
N ILE A 12 -3.48 -0.20 -11.33
CA ILE A 12 -3.98 -1.05 -12.41
C ILE A 12 -3.14 -0.80 -13.67
N SER A 13 -2.29 -1.76 -14.03
CA SER A 13 -1.57 -1.71 -15.31
C SER A 13 -2.53 -1.86 -16.49
N GLN A 14 -2.14 -1.31 -17.64
CA GLN A 14 -2.91 -1.40 -18.87
C GLN A 14 -3.15 -2.86 -19.30
N GLU A 15 -2.19 -3.75 -19.01
CA GLU A 15 -2.31 -5.20 -19.23
C GLU A 15 -3.44 -5.84 -18.38
N ASN A 16 -3.66 -5.36 -17.16
CA ASN A 16 -4.77 -5.84 -16.32
C ASN A 16 -6.12 -5.41 -16.94
N LEU A 17 -6.21 -4.19 -17.46
CA LEU A 17 -7.41 -3.70 -18.15
C LEU A 17 -7.70 -4.48 -19.43
N GLU A 18 -6.67 -4.79 -20.22
CA GLU A 18 -6.78 -5.61 -21.44
C GLU A 18 -7.27 -7.03 -21.15
N LYS A 19 -6.92 -7.57 -19.98
CA LYS A 19 -7.42 -8.87 -19.48
C LYS A 19 -8.84 -8.79 -18.86
N GLY A 20 -9.48 -7.61 -18.87
CA GLY A 20 -10.80 -7.39 -18.28
C GLY A 20 -10.80 -7.31 -16.75
N LEU A 21 -9.64 -7.16 -16.12
CA LEU A 21 -9.52 -7.02 -14.66
C LEU A 21 -9.75 -5.57 -14.26
N ILE A 22 -10.92 -5.31 -13.67
CA ILE A 22 -11.30 -3.99 -13.15
C ILE A 22 -10.63 -3.71 -11.79
N TYR A 23 -10.20 -4.76 -11.09
CA TYR A 23 -9.45 -4.66 -9.85
C TYR A 23 -8.02 -5.19 -10.06
N PRO A 24 -7.02 -4.58 -9.42
CA PRO A 24 -5.67 -5.11 -9.48
C PRO A 24 -5.64 -6.52 -8.87
N PRO A 25 -4.81 -7.42 -9.40
CA PRO A 25 -4.72 -8.78 -8.90
C PRO A 25 -4.27 -8.82 -7.43
N PHE A 26 -4.88 -9.72 -6.64
CA PHE A 26 -4.59 -9.89 -5.21
C PHE A 26 -3.11 -10.15 -4.89
N ALA A 27 -2.33 -10.63 -5.87
CA ALA A 27 -0.88 -10.79 -5.75
C ALA A 27 -0.17 -9.51 -5.28
N ASN A 28 -0.71 -8.32 -5.60
CA ASN A 28 -0.12 -7.03 -5.27
C ASN A 28 -0.77 -6.34 -4.07
N ILE A 29 -1.68 -7.00 -3.34
CA ILE A 29 -2.48 -6.37 -2.27
C ILE A 29 -1.63 -5.71 -1.17
N ARG A 30 -0.46 -6.27 -0.87
CA ARG A 30 0.47 -5.70 0.12
C ARG A 30 1.08 -4.38 -0.36
N LYS A 31 1.44 -4.27 -1.64
CA LYS A 31 1.99 -3.03 -2.23
C LYS A 31 0.93 -1.93 -2.27
N ILE A 32 -0.27 -2.28 -2.72
CA ILE A 32 -1.44 -1.39 -2.74
C ILE A 32 -1.75 -0.86 -1.33
N SER A 33 -1.72 -1.74 -0.33
CA SER A 33 -1.96 -1.35 1.06
C SER A 33 -0.88 -0.38 1.58
N ALA A 34 0.38 -0.56 1.18
CA ALA A 34 1.47 0.33 1.55
C ALA A 34 1.31 1.72 0.92
N HIS A 35 0.90 1.79 -0.35
CA HIS A 35 0.64 3.07 -1.04
C HIS A 35 -0.55 3.84 -0.43
N ILE A 36 -1.65 3.15 -0.10
CA ILE A 36 -2.80 3.78 0.57
C ILE A 36 -2.39 4.34 1.94
N ALA A 37 -1.59 3.58 2.70
CA ALA A 37 -1.07 4.04 3.99
C ALA A 37 -0.16 5.26 3.84
N ALA A 38 0.71 5.28 2.82
CA ALA A 38 1.56 6.43 2.50
C ALA A 38 0.73 7.69 2.16
N LYS A 39 -0.35 7.53 1.38
CA LYS A 39 -1.26 8.62 1.02
C LYS A 39 -1.90 9.28 2.25
N ALA A 40 -2.19 8.51 3.29
CA ALA A 40 -2.75 9.05 4.53
C ALA A 40 -1.78 9.99 5.27
N TYR A 41 -0.46 9.75 5.17
CA TYR A 41 0.56 10.66 5.69
C TYR A 41 0.67 11.93 4.84
N GLU A 42 0.62 11.83 3.50
CA GLU A 42 0.63 12.99 2.60
C GLU A 42 -0.55 13.94 2.85
N LEU A 43 -1.72 13.38 3.12
CA LEU A 43 -2.95 14.14 3.36
C LEU A 43 -3.04 14.73 4.77
N GLY A 44 -2.02 14.55 5.62
CA GLY A 44 -2.00 15.07 6.99
C GLY A 44 -3.04 14.42 7.92
N LEU A 45 -3.61 13.27 7.51
CA LEU A 45 -4.56 12.51 8.32
C LEU A 45 -3.85 11.64 9.38
N ALA A 46 -2.53 11.49 9.26
CA ALA A 46 -1.72 10.70 10.17
C ALA A 46 -1.39 11.48 11.45
N THR A 47 -1.67 10.88 12.60
CA THR A 47 -1.37 11.42 13.93
C THR A 47 0.06 11.14 14.41
N ARG A 48 0.84 10.34 13.68
CA ARG A 48 2.19 9.93 14.06
C ARG A 48 3.23 10.84 13.40
N LEU A 49 3.90 11.66 14.20
CA LEU A 49 4.96 12.57 13.79
C LEU A 49 6.28 12.21 14.52
N PRO A 50 7.46 12.45 13.91
CA PRO A 50 7.71 13.10 12.62
C PRO A 50 7.38 12.21 11.40
N GLN A 51 7.12 12.85 10.26
CA GLN A 51 6.86 12.15 9.00
C GLN A 51 8.14 11.45 8.52
N PRO A 52 8.11 10.13 8.29
CA PRO A 52 9.27 9.42 7.75
C PRO A 52 9.55 9.83 6.30
N GLU A 53 10.83 9.95 5.93
CA GLU A 53 11.26 10.37 4.56
C GLU A 53 10.70 9.46 3.47
N ASN A 54 10.66 8.14 3.71
CA ASN A 54 10.10 7.16 2.78
C ASN A 54 8.84 6.52 3.35
N LEU A 55 7.69 7.09 2.99
CA LEU A 55 6.38 6.65 3.47
C LEU A 55 6.04 5.22 3.06
N VAL A 56 6.39 4.81 1.85
CA VAL A 56 6.12 3.45 1.33
C VAL A 56 6.94 2.41 2.08
N ALA A 57 8.26 2.62 2.20
CA ALA A 57 9.14 1.72 2.95
C ALA A 57 8.76 1.66 4.44
N TYR A 58 8.32 2.78 5.01
CA TYR A 58 7.81 2.81 6.37
C TYR A 58 6.53 1.99 6.52
N ALA A 59 5.58 2.14 5.60
CA ALA A 59 4.35 1.35 5.60
C ALA A 59 4.64 -0.15 5.46
N GLU A 60 5.57 -0.55 4.58
CA GLU A 60 6.02 -1.93 4.43
C GLU A 60 6.66 -2.49 5.71
N SER A 61 7.50 -1.71 6.39
CA SER A 61 8.13 -2.11 7.65
C SER A 61 7.13 -2.33 8.80
N CYS A 62 5.99 -1.64 8.74
CA CYS A 62 4.91 -1.77 9.72
C CYS A 62 3.99 -2.96 9.44
N MET A 63 4.10 -3.60 8.26
CA MET A 63 3.29 -4.77 7.94
C MET A 63 3.76 -6.00 8.69
N TYR A 64 2.80 -6.82 9.12
CA TYR A 64 3.11 -8.10 9.74
C TYR A 64 3.81 -9.06 8.75
N SER A 65 4.98 -9.56 9.15
CA SER A 65 5.68 -10.64 8.45
C SER A 65 5.29 -12.00 9.07
N PRO A 66 4.74 -12.94 8.28
CA PRO A 66 4.39 -14.27 8.76
C PRO A 66 5.60 -15.21 8.90
N SER A 67 6.82 -14.73 8.68
CA SER A 67 8.05 -15.52 8.86
C SER A 67 8.20 -15.96 10.33
N TYR A 68 8.36 -17.26 10.55
CA TYR A 68 8.63 -17.81 11.88
C TYR A 68 9.87 -17.15 12.50
N ARG A 69 9.76 -16.75 13.76
CA ARG A 69 10.92 -16.28 14.54
C ARG A 69 11.82 -17.47 14.84
N SER A 70 13.13 -17.27 14.73
CA SER A 70 14.11 -18.23 15.23
C SER A 70 13.99 -18.32 16.75
N TYR A 71 13.75 -19.50 17.28
CA TYR A 71 13.85 -19.76 18.71
C TYR A 71 15.32 -19.95 19.08
N ARG A 72 15.77 -19.28 20.14
CA ARG A 72 17.13 -19.37 20.68
C ARG A 72 17.11 -20.16 21.98
#